data_AF-A0A962Z383-F1
#
_entry.id   AF-A0A962Z383-F1
#
_cell.length_a   1.000
_cell.length_b   1.000
_cell.length_c   1.000
_cell.angle_alpha   90.00
_cell.angle_beta   90.00
_cell.angle_gamma   90.00
#
_symmetry.space_group_name_H-M   'P 1'
#
loop_
_entity.id
_entity.type
_entity.pdbx_description
1 polymer ?
#
loop_
_entity_poly.entity_id
_entity_poly.type
_entity_poly.pdbx_seq_one_letter_code
_entity_poly.pdbx_strand_id
1 'polypeptide(L)'
;MITAAQQSDWLLHHLSQSAGNLPGRGLAWLENLRREAARSVAQLPVLNRKQESWRYTSIDSLLQQRFITAGADIGGLENLDISRWMLPGLDAYRLVLVNGRCLPSPA
;
A
#
# COMPACT_ATOMS: atom_id res chain seq x y z
N MET A 1 -7.50 2.07 23.44
CA MET A 1 -7.86 2.16 22.01
C MET A 1 -7.68 3.58 21.57
N ILE A 2 -7.08 3.82 20.40
CA ILE A 2 -6.98 5.17 19.84
C ILE A 2 -8.36 5.66 19.37
N THR A 3 -8.61 6.96 19.47
CA THR A 3 -9.90 7.57 19.11
C THR A 3 -10.09 7.63 17.59
N ALA A 4 -11.29 7.98 17.14
CA ALA A 4 -11.58 8.21 15.71
C ALA A 4 -10.66 9.24 15.08
N ALA A 5 -10.49 10.37 15.77
CA ALA A 5 -9.62 11.44 15.32
C ALA A 5 -8.17 10.96 15.22
N GLN A 6 -7.68 10.23 16.23
CA GLN A 6 -6.33 9.67 16.21
C GLN A 6 -6.12 8.63 15.10
N GLN A 7 -7.13 7.79 14.78
CA GLN A 7 -7.05 6.86 13.65
C GLN A 7 -7.02 7.60 12.31
N SER A 8 -7.88 8.62 12.15
CA SER A 8 -7.93 9.44 10.94
C SER A 8 -6.61 10.19 10.72
N ASP A 9 -6.09 10.83 11.77
CA ASP A 9 -4.80 11.52 11.76
C ASP A 9 -3.66 10.56 11.40
N TRP A 10 -3.66 9.35 11.99
CA TRP A 10 -2.67 8.32 11.68
C TRP A 10 -2.71 7.92 10.20
N LEU A 11 -3.90 7.68 9.63
CA LEU A 11 -4.07 7.33 8.22
C LEU A 11 -3.61 8.45 7.29
N LEU A 12 -4.07 9.69 7.55
CA LEU A 12 -3.72 10.87 6.75
C LEU A 12 -2.22 11.18 6.82
N HIS A 13 -1.59 10.98 7.98
CA HIS A 13 -0.15 11.12 8.13
C HIS A 13 0.61 10.16 7.20
N HIS A 14 0.23 8.89 7.15
CA HIS A 14 0.89 7.92 6.25
C HIS A 14 0.61 8.17 4.77
N LEU A 15 -0.60 8.61 4.41
CA LEU A 15 -0.92 9.00 3.03
C LEU A 15 -0.09 10.20 2.56
N SER A 16 0.08 11.21 3.42
CA SER A 16 0.88 12.39 3.09
C SER A 16 2.38 12.08 3.02
N GLN A 17 2.92 11.26 3.92
CA GLN A 17 4.32 10.84 3.87
C GLN A 17 4.67 10.06 2.59
N SER A 18 3.74 9.25 2.09
CA SER A 18 4.00 8.39 0.93
C SER A 18 3.82 9.10 -0.41
N ALA A 19 2.97 10.13 -0.48
CA ALA A 19 2.58 10.81 -1.73
C ALA A 19 3.77 11.22 -2.61
N GLY A 20 4.86 11.68 -2.01
CA GLY A 20 6.07 12.10 -2.71
C GLY A 20 6.81 10.98 -3.46
N ASN A 21 6.59 9.70 -3.12
CA ASN A 21 7.34 8.58 -3.68
C ASN A 21 6.46 7.47 -4.30
N LEU A 22 5.17 7.75 -4.52
CA LEU A 22 4.27 6.78 -5.13
C LEU A 22 4.58 6.59 -6.63
N PRO A 23 4.42 5.37 -7.17
CA PRO A 23 4.46 5.12 -8.61
C PRO A 23 3.39 5.91 -9.37
N GLY A 24 3.62 6.23 -10.65
CA GLY A 24 2.62 6.91 -11.49
C GLY A 24 2.37 8.38 -11.16
N ARG A 25 3.32 9.07 -10.50
CA ARG A 25 3.28 10.53 -10.33
C ARG A 25 3.22 11.25 -11.67
N GLY A 26 2.60 12.42 -11.67
CA GLY A 26 2.44 13.26 -12.87
C GLY A 26 1.23 12.89 -13.74
N LEU A 27 0.58 11.75 -13.48
CA LEU A 27 -0.68 11.39 -14.11
C LEU A 27 -1.85 12.12 -13.44
N ALA A 28 -2.38 13.16 -14.10
CA ALA A 28 -3.41 14.02 -13.52
C ALA A 28 -4.64 13.26 -13.01
N TRP A 29 -5.11 12.25 -13.74
CA TRP A 29 -6.25 11.42 -13.32
C TRP A 29 -5.97 10.65 -12.02
N LEU A 30 -4.75 10.16 -11.84
CA LEU A 30 -4.37 9.38 -10.66
C LEU A 30 -4.14 10.28 -9.44
N GLU A 31 -3.56 11.46 -9.66
CA GLU A 31 -3.41 12.47 -8.60
C GLU A 31 -4.78 12.98 -8.11
N ASN A 32 -5.75 13.14 -9.02
CA ASN A 32 -7.13 13.46 -8.65
C ASN A 32 -7.74 12.34 -7.77
N LEU A 33 -7.62 11.09 -8.21
CA LEU A 33 -8.14 9.93 -7.50
C LEU A 33 -7.53 9.79 -6.10
N ARG A 34 -6.22 10.00 -5.95
CA ARG A 34 -5.53 9.98 -4.65
C ARG A 34 -6.04 11.05 -3.69
N ARG A 35 -6.26 12.28 -4.19
CA ARG A 35 -6.82 13.36 -3.37
C ARG A 35 -8.24 13.04 -2.91
N GLU A 36 -9.06 12.47 -3.78
CA GLU A 36 -10.42 12.06 -3.43
C GLU A 36 -10.46 10.91 -2.42
N ALA A 37 -9.58 9.92 -2.59
CA ALA A 37 -9.39 8.85 -1.62
C ALA A 37 -8.96 9.39 -0.24
N ALA A 38 -8.01 10.34 -0.19
CA ALA A 38 -7.58 10.94 1.07
C ALA A 38 -8.72 11.69 1.80
N ARG A 39 -9.59 12.39 1.06
CA ARG A 39 -10.80 13.02 1.64
C ARG A 39 -11.78 11.98 2.16
N SER A 40 -11.97 10.88 1.43
CA SER A 40 -12.85 9.79 1.84
C SER A 40 -12.33 9.11 3.11
N VAL A 41 -11.01 8.90 3.22
CA VAL A 41 -10.35 8.35 4.40
C VAL A 41 -10.59 9.20 5.64
N ALA A 42 -10.55 10.53 5.51
CA ALA A 42 -10.80 11.44 6.62
C ALA A 42 -12.23 11.31 7.22
N GLN A 43 -13.17 10.77 6.44
CA GLN A 43 -14.57 10.57 6.81
C GLN A 43 -14.87 9.14 7.30
N LEU A 44 -13.88 8.24 7.30
CA LEU A 44 -14.10 6.86 7.72
C LEU A 44 -14.43 6.80 9.23
N PRO A 45 -15.40 5.94 9.62
CA PRO A 45 -15.65 5.66 11.02
C PRO A 45 -14.46 4.92 11.66
N VAL A 46 -14.39 4.94 13.00
CA VAL A 46 -13.37 4.20 13.76
C VAL A 46 -13.39 2.74 13.32
N LEU A 47 -12.26 2.27 12.80
CA LEU A 47 -12.05 0.88 12.48
C LEU A 47 -11.81 0.11 13.79
N ASN A 48 -12.83 -0.64 14.24
CA ASN A 48 -12.75 -1.43 15.45
C ASN A 48 -13.73 -2.61 15.46
N ARG A 49 -13.52 -3.55 16.39
CA ARG A 49 -14.32 -4.77 16.54
C ARG A 49 -15.82 -4.57 16.86
N LYS A 50 -16.27 -3.35 17.19
CA LYS A 50 -17.70 -3.05 17.36
C LYS A 50 -18.42 -2.93 16.01
N GLN A 51 -17.68 -2.75 14.92
CA GLN A 51 -18.21 -2.82 13.56
C GLN A 51 -18.31 -4.29 13.14
N GLU A 52 -19.48 -4.70 12.62
CA GLU A 52 -19.72 -6.10 12.26
C GLU A 52 -18.68 -6.62 11.25
N SER A 53 -18.28 -5.78 10.29
CA SER A 53 -17.23 -6.12 9.30
C SER A 53 -15.84 -6.37 9.89
N TRP A 54 -15.58 -5.94 11.13
CA TRP A 54 -14.29 -6.03 11.81
C TRP A 54 -14.34 -6.85 13.10
N ARG A 55 -15.49 -7.45 13.43
CA ARG A 55 -15.73 -8.17 14.69
C ARG A 55 -14.66 -9.22 14.99
N TYR A 56 -14.22 -9.93 13.96
CA TYR A 56 -13.24 -11.00 14.06
C TYR A 56 -11.85 -10.62 13.54
N THR A 57 -11.67 -9.39 13.07
CA THR A 57 -10.40 -8.91 12.47
C THR A 57 -9.91 -7.70 13.25
N SER A 58 -9.07 -7.92 14.27
CA SER A 58 -8.43 -6.78 14.96
C SER A 58 -7.39 -6.13 14.06
N ILE A 59 -7.40 -4.81 14.06
CA ILE A 59 -6.37 -3.97 13.43
C ILE A 59 -5.53 -3.21 14.46
N ASP A 60 -5.67 -3.52 15.75
CA ASP A 60 -5.02 -2.76 16.83
C ASP A 60 -3.49 -2.78 16.67
N SER A 61 -2.93 -3.94 16.33
CA SER A 61 -1.49 -4.07 16.06
C SER A 61 -1.05 -3.24 14.87
N LEU A 62 -1.86 -3.15 13.81
CA LEU A 62 -1.57 -2.35 12.62
C LEU A 62 -1.43 -0.87 12.98
N LEU A 63 -2.38 -0.34 13.77
CA LEU A 63 -2.41 1.06 14.19
C LEU A 63 -1.26 1.45 15.13
N GLN A 64 -0.67 0.46 15.82
CA GLN A 64 0.49 0.65 16.70
C GLN A 64 1.82 0.58 15.95
N GLN A 65 1.82 0.13 14.69
CA GLN A 65 3.04 0.07 13.89
C GLN A 65 3.37 1.42 13.25
N ARG A 66 4.67 1.67 13.12
CA ARG A 66 5.19 2.78 12.32
C ARG A 66 5.55 2.26 10.93
N PHE A 67 4.83 2.75 9.92
CA PHE A 67 5.12 2.44 8.53
C PHE A 67 6.20 3.37 7.97
N ILE A 68 6.93 2.85 6.99
CA ILE A 68 7.82 3.63 6.14
C ILE A 68 7.39 3.43 4.69
N THR A 69 7.49 4.49 3.89
CA THR A 69 7.28 4.35 2.45
C THR A 69 8.47 3.62 1.86
N ALA A 70 8.22 2.54 1.12
CA ALA A 70 9.28 1.83 0.44
C ALA A 70 10.01 2.80 -0.51
N GLY A 71 11.35 2.81 -0.44
CA GLY A 71 12.20 3.70 -1.23
C GLY A 71 12.02 3.51 -2.74
N ALA A 72 12.48 4.50 -3.51
CA ALA A 72 12.59 4.37 -4.96
C ALA A 72 13.77 3.48 -5.39
N ASP A 73 14.66 3.14 -4.45
CA ASP A 73 15.80 2.29 -4.72
C ASP A 73 15.34 0.84 -4.89
N ILE A 74 15.32 0.42 -6.15
CA ILE A 74 15.07 -0.94 -6.60
C ILE A 74 16.42 -1.63 -6.95
N GLY A 75 17.56 -0.94 -6.75
CA GLY A 75 18.88 -1.31 -7.28
C GLY A 75 19.44 -2.65 -6.79
N GLY A 76 18.77 -3.34 -5.86
CA GLY A 76 19.10 -4.71 -5.46
C GLY A 76 18.33 -5.81 -6.21
N LEU A 77 17.39 -5.47 -7.09
CA LEU A 77 16.44 -6.42 -7.69
C LEU A 77 16.70 -6.71 -9.16
N GLU A 78 17.71 -6.08 -9.77
CA GLU A 78 18.17 -6.40 -11.13
C GLU A 78 18.54 -7.89 -11.27
N ASN A 79 18.94 -8.51 -10.15
CA ASN A 79 19.27 -9.94 -10.03
C ASN A 79 18.27 -10.72 -9.17
N LEU A 80 17.00 -10.27 -9.07
CA LEU A 80 15.98 -11.00 -8.33
C LEU A 80 15.68 -12.32 -9.05
N ASP A 81 16.29 -13.41 -8.57
CA ASP A 81 15.95 -14.76 -9.03
C ASP A 81 14.58 -15.17 -8.48
N ILE A 82 13.57 -15.17 -9.37
CA ILE A 82 12.22 -15.58 -9.02
C ILE A 82 11.89 -17.05 -9.30
N SER A 83 12.86 -17.84 -9.78
CA SER A 83 12.65 -19.19 -10.29
C SER A 83 11.99 -20.12 -9.28
N ARG A 84 12.32 -19.96 -8.00
CA ARG A 84 11.76 -20.78 -6.89
C ARG A 84 10.26 -20.56 -6.64
N TRP A 85 9.70 -19.44 -7.10
CA TRP A 85 8.28 -19.11 -6.95
C TRP A 85 7.51 -19.32 -8.24
N MET A 86 8.17 -19.79 -9.31
CA MET A 86 7.51 -20.08 -10.56
C MET A 86 6.67 -21.35 -10.43
N LEU A 87 5.44 -21.28 -10.96
CA LEU A 87 4.59 -22.45 -11.15
C LEU A 87 5.17 -23.28 -12.32
N PRO A 88 5.60 -24.53 -12.08
CA PRO A 88 6.17 -25.35 -13.14
C PRO A 88 5.16 -25.58 -14.27
N GLY A 89 5.60 -25.38 -15.52
CA GLY A 89 4.79 -25.63 -16.72
C GLY A 89 3.73 -24.58 -17.03
N LEU A 90 3.68 -23.47 -16.30
CA LEU A 90 2.75 -22.38 -16.60
C LEU A 90 3.26 -21.54 -17.77
N ASP A 91 2.59 -21.63 -18.92
CA ASP A 91 2.79 -20.74 -20.07
C ASP A 91 1.92 -19.48 -19.91
N ALA A 92 2.55 -18.36 -19.52
CA ALA A 92 1.86 -17.11 -19.26
C ALA A 92 2.77 -15.89 -19.36
N TYR A 93 2.19 -14.75 -19.73
CA TYR A 93 2.84 -13.44 -19.59
C TYR A 93 2.99 -13.07 -18.10
N ARG A 94 4.12 -12.46 -17.74
CA ARG A 94 4.46 -12.15 -16.35
C ARG A 94 4.71 -10.67 -16.13
N LEU A 95 4.12 -10.16 -15.06
CA LEU A 95 4.42 -8.85 -14.50
C LEU A 95 4.95 -9.04 -13.08
N VAL A 96 6.07 -8.41 -12.75
CA VAL A 96 6.67 -8.47 -11.41
C VAL A 96 6.43 -7.13 -10.72
N LEU A 97 5.74 -7.13 -9.58
CA LEU A 97 5.47 -5.93 -8.78
C LEU A 97 6.31 -5.97 -7.51
N VAL A 98 7.27 -5.06 -7.37
CA VAL A 98 8.10 -4.96 -6.16
C VAL A 98 7.91 -3.59 -5.52
N ASN A 99 7.50 -3.56 -4.24
CA ASN A 99 7.27 -2.33 -3.49
C ASN A 99 6.37 -1.31 -4.23
N GLY A 100 5.33 -1.83 -4.89
CA GLY A 100 4.37 -1.06 -5.69
C GLY A 100 4.82 -0.68 -7.10
N ARG A 101 6.06 -1.00 -7.52
CA ARG A 101 6.59 -0.68 -8.85
C ARG A 101 6.58 -1.90 -9.75
N CYS A 102 6.17 -1.70 -11.01
CA CYS A 102 6.22 -2.74 -12.03
C CYS A 102 7.63 -2.83 -12.59
N LEU A 103 8.19 -4.03 -12.55
CA LEU A 103 9.44 -4.38 -13.19
C LEU A 103 9.17 -5.23 -14.42
N PRO A 104 10.00 -5.11 -15.47
CA PRO A 104 10.01 -6.11 -16.52
C PRO A 104 10.27 -7.48 -15.89
N SER A 105 9.64 -8.54 -16.42
CA SER A 105 10.02 -9.88 -16.00
C SER A 105 11.50 -10.08 -16.31
N PRO A 106 12.34 -10.48 -15.34
CA PRO A 106 13.67 -10.98 -15.68
C PRO A 106 13.49 -12.17 -16.63
N ALA A 107 14.39 -12.26 -17.61
CA ALA A 107 14.43 -13.32 -18.62
C ALA A 107 14.72 -14.69 -17.98
#